data_AF-A0AAU9XZ62-F1
#
_entry.id   AF-A0AAU9XZ62-F1
#
_cell.length_a   1.000
_cell.length_b   1.000
_cell.length_c   1.000
_cell.angle_alpha   90.00
_cell.angle_beta   90.00
_cell.angle_gamma   90.00
#
_symmetry.space_group_name_H-M   'P 1'
#
loop_
_entity.id
_entity.type
_entity.pdbx_description
1 polymer ?
#
loop_
_entity_poly.entity_id
_entity_poly.type
_entity_poly.pdbx_seq_one_letter_code
_entity_poly.pdbx_strand_id
1 'polypeptide(L)'
;MATESEDSDVTEKNDEIANGVNRQKQNDDLLVQIKRRKRSAKTKVTKLRHELERLCVKDSEVTDIETLEDAQEILEELSAFYVEVGEDTGKNQAFKKSETIEKDVQRAIEAGQNAIKVRSLLVKKLPDRQLENYSRWLNERARQNLVTAS
;
A
#
# COMPACT_ATOMS: atom_id res chain seq x y z
N MET A 1 36.38 -7.49 -76.98
CA MET A 1 34.98 -7.29 -76.59
C MET A 1 34.75 -8.10 -75.33
N ALA A 2 34.54 -7.39 -74.21
CA ALA A 2 33.83 -7.77 -72.97
C ALA A 2 34.26 -9.07 -72.22
N THR A 3 34.35 -9.16 -70.90
CA THR A 3 34.20 -8.23 -69.76
C THR A 3 34.74 -8.98 -68.54
N GLU A 4 35.26 -8.22 -67.60
CA GLU A 4 35.67 -8.60 -66.24
C GLU A 4 34.53 -9.29 -65.47
N SER A 5 34.86 -10.10 -64.47
CA SER A 5 34.09 -10.11 -63.22
C SER A 5 34.97 -10.63 -62.09
N GLU A 6 35.38 -9.71 -61.23
CA GLU A 6 36.05 -9.95 -59.96
C GLU A 6 35.12 -10.71 -59.00
N ASP A 7 35.68 -11.70 -58.33
CA ASP A 7 35.05 -12.44 -57.24
C ASP A 7 35.13 -11.54 -55.99
N SER A 8 34.01 -10.89 -55.66
CA SER A 8 33.89 -9.97 -54.53
C SER A 8 33.80 -10.78 -53.23
N ASP A 9 34.86 -10.66 -52.43
CA ASP A 9 35.08 -11.32 -51.15
C ASP A 9 34.00 -10.97 -50.11
N VAL A 10 33.52 -12.02 -49.45
CA VAL A 10 32.44 -12.04 -48.48
C VAL A 10 32.91 -11.43 -47.16
N THR A 11 32.52 -10.19 -46.87
CA THR A 11 32.79 -9.56 -45.57
C THR A 11 31.55 -8.85 -44.98
N GLU A 12 30.49 -9.62 -44.70
CA GLU A 12 29.30 -9.07 -44.03
C GLU A 12 28.69 -10.06 -43.02
N LYS A 13 29.49 -10.55 -42.05
CA LYS A 13 28.98 -11.43 -40.97
C LYS A 13 29.50 -11.14 -39.55
N ASN A 14 30.33 -10.11 -39.35
CA ASN A 14 30.98 -9.89 -38.05
C ASN A 14 30.24 -8.90 -37.13
N ASP A 15 29.34 -8.07 -37.67
CA ASP A 15 28.72 -6.98 -36.88
C ASP A 15 27.55 -7.42 -35.98
N GLU A 16 26.82 -8.49 -36.34
CA GLU A 16 25.70 -8.99 -35.53
C GLU A 16 26.17 -9.67 -34.22
N ILE A 17 27.27 -10.41 -34.26
CA ILE A 17 27.80 -11.14 -33.11
C ILE A 17 28.37 -10.16 -32.07
N ALA A 18 29.06 -9.10 -32.52
CA ALA A 18 29.61 -8.08 -31.65
C ALA A 18 28.52 -7.31 -30.88
N ASN A 19 27.39 -7.01 -31.53
CA ASN A 19 26.26 -6.33 -30.90
C ASN A 19 25.52 -7.20 -29.86
N GLY A 20 25.39 -8.51 -30.11
CA GLY A 20 24.77 -9.44 -29.16
C GLY A 20 25.57 -9.61 -27.87
N VAL A 21 26.90 -9.74 -27.97
CA VAL A 21 27.80 -9.87 -26.82
C VAL A 21 27.81 -8.59 -25.96
N ASN A 22 27.74 -7.41 -26.60
CA ASN A 22 27.71 -6.14 -25.90
C ASN A 22 26.40 -5.93 -25.10
N ARG A 23 25.24 -6.30 -25.68
CA ARG A 23 23.94 -6.22 -24.98
C ARG A 23 23.84 -7.18 -23.79
N GLN A 24 24.39 -8.40 -23.92
CA GLN A 24 24.42 -9.37 -22.84
C GLN A 24 25.21 -8.82 -21.64
N LYS A 25 26.38 -8.23 -21.91
CA LYS A 25 27.23 -7.63 -20.87
C LYS A 25 26.55 -6.45 -20.16
N GLN A 26 25.84 -5.60 -20.91
CA GLN A 26 25.04 -4.51 -20.35
C GLN A 26 23.91 -5.02 -19.44
N ASN A 27 23.22 -6.10 -19.83
CA ASN A 27 22.17 -6.71 -19.02
C ASN A 27 22.72 -7.34 -17.73
N ASP A 28 23.89 -7.98 -17.79
CA ASP A 28 24.55 -8.55 -16.61
C ASP A 28 24.96 -7.45 -15.63
N ASP A 29 25.48 -6.32 -16.12
CA ASP A 29 25.83 -5.15 -15.30
C ASP A 29 24.58 -4.52 -14.64
N LEU A 30 23.48 -4.40 -15.38
CA LEU A 30 22.19 -3.95 -14.85
C LEU A 30 21.67 -4.87 -13.75
N LEU A 31 21.76 -6.20 -13.95
CA LEU A 31 21.34 -7.19 -12.97
C LEU A 31 22.16 -7.09 -11.67
N VAL A 32 23.47 -6.83 -11.78
CA VAL A 32 24.34 -6.61 -10.62
C VAL A 32 23.93 -5.35 -9.86
N GLN A 33 23.63 -4.26 -10.56
CA GLN A 33 23.16 -3.02 -9.93
C GLN A 33 21.83 -3.23 -9.19
N ILE A 34 20.86 -3.91 -9.82
CA ILE A 34 19.56 -4.23 -9.21
C ILE A 34 19.75 -5.07 -7.94
N LYS A 35 20.58 -6.12 -7.99
CA LYS A 35 20.88 -6.95 -6.82
C LYS A 35 21.58 -6.18 -5.70
N ARG A 36 22.42 -5.18 -6.00
CA ARG A 36 23.04 -4.31 -5.00
C ARG A 36 22.00 -3.39 -4.36
N ARG A 37 21.17 -2.71 -5.15
CA ARG A 37 20.11 -1.83 -4.65
C ARG A 37 19.10 -2.59 -3.78
N LYS A 38 18.66 -3.77 -4.21
CA LYS A 38 17.77 -4.65 -3.43
C LYS A 38 18.36 -5.02 -2.07
N ARG A 39 19.66 -5.35 -2.01
CA ARG A 39 20.32 -5.66 -0.73
C ARG A 39 20.38 -4.45 0.19
N SER A 40 20.69 -3.27 -0.35
CA SER A 40 20.70 -2.01 0.41
C SER A 40 19.31 -1.69 0.98
N ALA A 41 18.27 -1.75 0.14
CA ALA A 41 16.89 -1.52 0.56
C ALA A 41 16.44 -2.52 1.63
N LYS A 42 16.74 -3.82 1.45
CA LYS A 42 16.42 -4.85 2.45
C LYS A 42 17.03 -4.54 3.82
N THR A 43 18.28 -4.07 3.85
CA THR A 43 18.94 -3.66 5.09
C THR A 43 18.24 -2.47 5.73
N LYS A 44 17.88 -1.45 4.94
CA LYS A 44 17.13 -0.27 5.44
C LYS A 44 15.78 -0.67 6.04
N VAL A 45 15.00 -1.49 5.33
CA VAL A 45 13.71 -2.01 5.82
C VAL A 45 13.87 -2.78 7.12
N THR A 46 14.91 -3.60 7.23
CA THR A 46 15.17 -4.37 8.46
C THR A 46 15.50 -3.46 9.65
N LYS A 47 16.27 -2.37 9.43
CA LYS A 47 16.54 -1.38 10.47
C LYS A 47 15.27 -0.66 10.92
N LEU A 48 14.47 -0.19 9.98
CA LEU A 48 13.20 0.49 10.27
C LEU A 48 12.24 -0.42 11.03
N ARG A 49 12.14 -1.71 10.66
CA ARG A 49 11.32 -2.67 11.41
C ARG A 49 11.76 -2.76 12.88
N HIS A 50 13.06 -2.83 13.14
CA HIS A 50 13.57 -2.90 14.51
C HIS A 50 13.40 -1.59 15.28
N GLU A 51 13.52 -0.45 14.61
CA GLU A 51 13.23 0.86 15.21
C GLU A 51 11.74 0.99 15.56
N LEU A 52 10.85 0.57 14.66
CA LEU A 52 9.40 0.55 14.88
C LEU A 52 9.01 -0.42 16.00
N GLU A 53 9.56 -1.64 16.01
CA GLU A 53 9.38 -2.58 17.13
C GLU A 53 9.82 -1.96 18.47
N ARG A 54 10.92 -1.19 18.47
CA ARG A 54 11.42 -0.48 19.66
C ARG A 54 10.52 0.68 20.09
N LEU A 55 9.90 1.38 19.14
CA LEU A 55 8.98 2.50 19.37
C LEU A 55 7.59 2.00 19.81
N CYS A 56 7.04 0.95 19.18
CA CYS A 56 5.78 0.32 19.58
C CYS A 56 5.84 -0.36 20.96
N VAL A 57 7.03 -0.70 21.47
CA VAL A 57 7.20 -1.14 22.87
C VAL A 57 7.09 0.03 23.86
N LYS A 58 7.15 1.28 23.37
CA LYS A 58 7.06 2.50 24.16
C LYS A 58 5.80 3.28 23.76
N ASP A 59 4.63 2.72 24.05
CA ASP A 59 3.35 3.43 23.98
C ASP A 59 3.31 4.58 25.01
N SER A 60 3.92 5.72 24.68
CA SER A 60 3.78 6.97 25.40
C SER A 60 4.29 8.13 24.53
N GLU A 61 3.35 8.82 23.91
CA GLU A 61 3.46 10.19 23.37
C GLU A 61 4.11 10.38 21.99
N VAL A 62 3.24 10.37 20.97
CA VAL A 62 3.13 11.37 19.88
C VAL A 62 4.46 11.95 19.38
N THR A 63 5.04 11.40 18.29
CA THR A 63 6.03 12.09 17.45
C THR A 63 6.14 11.56 16.00
N ASP A 64 5.09 10.99 15.39
CA ASP A 64 5.22 10.22 14.13
C ASP A 64 4.46 10.80 12.92
N ILE A 65 4.43 12.13 12.74
CA ILE A 65 3.82 12.74 11.54
C ILE A 65 4.82 12.73 10.35
N GLU A 66 6.09 13.07 10.59
CA GLU A 66 7.13 13.06 9.54
C GLU A 66 7.35 11.65 8.97
N THR A 67 7.28 10.61 9.79
CA THR A 67 7.43 9.22 9.33
C THR A 67 6.27 8.74 8.46
N LEU A 68 5.08 9.36 8.60
CA LEU A 68 3.93 9.07 7.76
C LEU A 68 4.05 9.79 6.41
N GLU A 69 4.61 11.00 6.39
CA GLU A 69 4.91 11.74 5.17
C GLU A 69 5.97 11.01 4.33
N ASP A 70 7.05 10.53 4.96
CA ASP A 70 8.07 9.70 4.32
C ASP A 70 7.47 8.40 3.74
N ALA A 71 6.54 7.76 4.47
CA ALA A 71 5.86 6.56 4.00
C ALA A 71 4.93 6.85 2.80
N GLN A 72 4.33 8.04 2.75
CA GLN A 72 3.46 8.48 1.67
C GLN A 72 4.25 8.83 0.41
N GLU A 73 5.42 9.47 0.54
CA GLU A 73 6.34 9.74 -0.58
C GLU A 73 6.83 8.43 -1.23
N ILE A 74 7.19 7.43 -0.43
CA ILE A 74 7.60 6.11 -0.92
C ILE A 74 6.45 5.40 -1.66
N LEU A 75 5.21 5.56 -1.20
CA LEU A 75 4.03 4.99 -1.87
C LEU A 75 3.77 5.66 -3.22
N GLU A 76 3.95 6.97 -3.33
CA GLU A 76 3.86 7.70 -4.61
C GLU A 76 4.95 7.28 -5.59
N GLU A 77 6.21 7.16 -5.15
CA GLU A 77 7.32 6.66 -5.98
C GLU A 77 7.04 5.24 -6.51
N LEU A 78 6.55 4.34 -5.64
CA LEU A 78 6.21 2.97 -6.03
C LEU A 78 5.03 2.92 -7.01
N SER A 79 4.04 3.79 -6.83
CA SER A 79 2.90 3.94 -7.75
C SER A 79 3.35 4.38 -9.13
N ALA A 80 4.18 5.43 -9.22
CA ALA A 80 4.73 5.93 -10.47
C ALA A 80 5.57 4.84 -11.19
N PHE A 81 6.38 4.10 -10.44
CA PHE A 81 7.19 2.99 -10.98
C PHE A 81 6.32 1.86 -11.59
N TYR A 82 5.19 1.53 -10.95
CA TYR A 82 4.29 0.49 -11.47
C TYR A 82 3.50 0.95 -12.71
N VAL A 83 3.18 2.24 -12.81
CA VAL A 83 2.57 2.83 -14.01
C VAL A 83 3.58 2.83 -15.17
N GLU A 84 4.83 3.19 -14.91
CA GLU A 84 5.91 3.23 -15.91
C GLU A 84 6.35 1.84 -16.38
N VAL A 85 6.34 0.83 -15.49
CA VAL A 85 6.66 -0.57 -15.83
C VAL A 85 5.45 -1.31 -16.44
N GLY A 86 4.24 -0.77 -16.30
CA GLY A 86 2.99 -1.39 -16.72
C GLY A 86 2.72 -1.40 -18.23
N GLU A 87 3.47 -0.66 -19.04
CA GLU A 87 3.20 -0.57 -20.48
C GLU A 87 3.70 -1.77 -21.29
N ASP A 88 4.70 -2.54 -20.83
CA ASP A 88 5.45 -3.40 -21.76
C ASP A 88 5.44 -4.93 -21.56
N THR A 89 4.80 -5.54 -20.56
CA THR A 89 4.77 -7.02 -20.52
C THR A 89 3.55 -7.69 -19.88
N GLY A 90 2.82 -8.45 -20.71
CA GLY A 90 2.41 -9.82 -20.35
C GLY A 90 1.28 -10.01 -19.33
N LYS A 91 0.05 -9.72 -19.77
CA LYS A 91 -1.24 -9.93 -19.08
C LYS A 91 -1.51 -11.40 -18.70
N ASN A 92 -2.02 -11.66 -17.48
CA ASN A 92 -3.45 -11.99 -17.22
C ASN A 92 -3.76 -12.66 -15.86
N GLN A 93 -2.79 -13.18 -15.09
CA GLN A 93 -3.11 -13.88 -13.83
C GLN A 93 -2.81 -13.06 -12.57
N ALA A 94 -1.73 -12.27 -12.58
CA ALA A 94 -1.39 -11.37 -11.47
C ALA A 94 -2.39 -10.20 -11.36
N PHE A 95 -2.88 -9.70 -12.49
CA PHE A 95 -3.83 -8.58 -12.58
C PHE A 95 -5.21 -8.92 -12.00
N LYS A 96 -5.69 -10.16 -12.19
CA LYS A 96 -6.95 -10.62 -11.56
C LYS A 96 -6.82 -10.84 -10.07
N LYS A 97 -5.65 -11.31 -9.60
CA LYS A 97 -5.38 -11.44 -8.17
C LYS A 97 -5.27 -10.07 -7.50
N SER A 98 -4.62 -9.09 -8.14
CA SER A 98 -4.56 -7.72 -7.62
C SER A 98 -5.95 -7.07 -7.56
N GLU A 99 -6.78 -7.24 -8.58
CA GLU A 99 -8.17 -6.73 -8.58
C GLU A 99 -9.02 -7.37 -7.46
N THR A 100 -8.77 -8.63 -7.13
CA THR A 100 -9.48 -9.32 -6.04
C THR A 100 -9.02 -8.81 -4.67
N ILE A 101 -7.71 -8.63 -4.49
CA ILE A 101 -7.12 -8.10 -3.25
C ILE A 101 -7.59 -6.66 -3.01
N GLU A 102 -7.65 -5.83 -4.05
CA GLU A 102 -8.16 -4.45 -3.96
C GLU A 102 -9.62 -4.41 -3.47
N LYS A 103 -10.49 -5.28 -4.02
CA LYS A 103 -11.89 -5.39 -3.59
C LYS A 103 -12.03 -5.86 -2.14
N ASP A 104 -11.17 -6.78 -1.69
CA ASP A 104 -11.18 -7.25 -0.31
C ASP A 104 -10.70 -6.17 0.68
N VAL A 105 -9.67 -5.39 0.30
CA VAL A 105 -9.20 -4.25 1.08
C VAL A 105 -10.30 -3.19 1.20
N GLN A 106 -10.95 -2.84 0.08
CA GLN A 106 -12.06 -1.88 0.06
C GLN A 106 -13.22 -2.35 0.96
N ARG A 107 -13.58 -3.63 0.88
CA ARG A 107 -14.63 -4.23 1.72
C ARG A 107 -14.26 -4.19 3.21
N ALA A 108 -13.00 -4.43 3.55
CA ALA A 108 -12.53 -4.35 4.93
C ALA A 108 -12.59 -2.93 5.49
N ILE A 109 -12.25 -1.92 4.67
CA ILE A 109 -12.38 -0.51 5.01
C ILE A 109 -13.83 -0.14 5.29
N GLU A 110 -14.76 -0.51 4.39
CA GLU A 110 -16.19 -0.23 4.55
C GLU A 110 -16.77 -0.92 5.79
N ALA A 111 -16.41 -2.18 6.02
CA ALA A 111 -16.83 -2.91 7.21
C ALA A 111 -16.30 -2.26 8.50
N GLY A 112 -15.04 -1.80 8.50
CA GLY A 112 -14.43 -1.08 9.61
C GLY A 112 -15.14 0.25 9.91
N GLN A 113 -15.39 1.06 8.88
CA GLN A 113 -16.12 2.32 9.01
C GLN A 113 -17.53 2.10 9.56
N ASN A 114 -18.23 1.08 9.07
CA ASN A 114 -19.58 0.75 9.55
C ASN A 114 -19.56 0.28 11.01
N ALA A 115 -18.58 -0.55 11.41
CA ALA A 115 -18.42 -0.98 12.80
C ALA A 115 -18.14 0.19 13.76
N ILE A 116 -17.31 1.16 13.35
CA ILE A 116 -17.05 2.39 14.10
C ILE A 116 -18.33 3.22 14.23
N LYS A 117 -19.09 3.37 13.14
CA LYS A 117 -20.36 4.10 13.13
C LYS A 117 -21.41 3.46 14.04
N VAL A 118 -21.57 2.14 13.99
CA VAL A 118 -22.48 1.38 14.86
C VAL A 118 -22.08 1.50 16.33
N ARG A 119 -20.78 1.37 16.64
CA ARG A 119 -20.29 1.57 18.02
C ARG A 119 -20.56 2.99 18.51
N SER A 120 -20.29 4.00 17.69
CA SER A 120 -20.57 5.41 18.04
C SER A 120 -22.06 5.65 18.32
N LEU A 121 -22.95 5.09 17.49
CA LEU A 121 -24.40 5.20 17.69
C LEU A 121 -24.88 4.48 18.95
N LEU A 122 -24.35 3.30 19.25
CA LEU A 122 -24.68 2.57 20.48
C LEU A 122 -24.20 3.32 21.73
N VAL A 123 -22.98 3.87 21.69
CA VAL A 123 -22.40 4.66 22.77
C VAL A 123 -23.20 5.95 23.03
N LYS A 124 -23.84 6.54 22.01
CA LYS A 124 -24.74 7.70 22.19
C LYS A 124 -26.14 7.32 22.66
N LYS A 125 -26.73 6.23 22.15
CA LYS A 125 -28.08 5.79 22.53
C LYS A 125 -28.18 5.23 23.96
N LEU A 126 -27.08 4.68 24.48
CA LEU A 126 -27.02 4.16 25.85
C LEU A 126 -27.28 5.25 26.92
N PRO A 127 -26.55 6.38 26.93
CA PRO A 127 -26.79 7.46 27.89
C PRO A 127 -28.14 8.16 27.66
N ASP A 128 -28.59 8.35 26.42
CA ASP A 128 -29.92 8.95 26.14
C ASP A 128 -31.05 8.12 26.78
N ARG A 129 -30.99 6.79 26.65
CA ARG A 129 -31.96 5.88 27.25
C ARG A 129 -31.90 5.86 28.79
N GLN A 130 -30.72 6.03 29.37
CA GLN A 130 -30.56 6.18 30.83
C GLN A 130 -31.16 7.51 31.32
N LEU A 131 -30.95 8.58 30.58
CA LEU A 131 -31.43 9.92 30.89
C LEU A 131 -32.96 10.03 30.76
N GLU A 132 -33.55 9.39 29.75
CA GLU A 132 -35.00 9.24 29.60
C GLU A 132 -35.62 8.44 30.75
N ASN A 133 -35.02 7.31 31.14
CA ASN A 133 -35.50 6.49 32.25
C ASN A 133 -35.45 7.25 33.58
N TYR A 134 -34.37 8.01 33.83
CA TYR A 134 -34.23 8.81 35.03
C TYR A 134 -35.29 9.94 35.08
N SER A 135 -35.50 10.63 33.95
CA SER A 135 -36.52 11.67 33.83
C SER A 135 -37.94 11.12 34.04
N ARG A 136 -38.24 9.92 33.51
CA ARG A 136 -39.51 9.22 33.74
C ARG A 136 -39.70 8.85 35.21
N TRP A 137 -38.67 8.34 35.87
CA TRP A 137 -38.72 8.00 37.29
C TRP A 137 -38.97 9.24 38.17
N LEU A 138 -38.32 10.36 37.87
CA LEU A 138 -38.54 11.63 38.57
C LEU A 138 -39.99 12.11 38.45
N ASN A 139 -40.56 12.06 37.24
CA ASN A 139 -41.94 12.45 37.00
C ASN A 139 -42.95 11.55 37.73
N GLU A 140 -42.74 10.23 37.73
CA GLU A 140 -43.63 9.31 38.44
C GLU A 140 -43.57 9.53 39.96
N ARG A 141 -42.37 9.80 40.50
CA ARG A 141 -42.18 10.12 41.92
C ARG A 141 -42.85 11.43 42.32
N ALA A 142 -42.76 12.46 41.47
CA ALA A 142 -43.48 13.72 41.69
C ALA A 142 -45.00 13.51 41.68
N ARG A 143 -45.51 12.67 40.79
CA ARG A 143 -46.93 12.32 40.70
C ARG A 143 -47.44 11.56 41.93
N GLN A 144 -46.65 10.62 42.45
CA GLN A 144 -46.97 9.90 43.68
C GLN A 144 -47.02 10.84 44.89
N ASN A 145 -46.04 11.75 45.01
CA ASN A 145 -46.02 12.74 46.10
C ASN A 145 -47.22 13.69 46.07
N LEU A 146 -47.68 14.09 44.88
CA LEU A 146 -48.89 14.91 44.71
C LEU A 146 -50.17 14.17 45.12
N VAL A 147 -50.27 12.88 44.81
CA VAL A 147 -51.42 12.03 45.19
C VAL A 147 -51.47 11.80 46.70
N THR A 148 -50.33 11.70 47.38
CA THR A 148 -50.27 11.53 48.84
C THR A 148 -50.42 12.83 49.64
N ALA A 149 -50.39 13.98 48.96
CA ALA A 149 -50.50 15.30 49.57
C ALA A 149 -51.91 15.94 49.44
N SER A 150 -52.86 15.27 48.78
CA SER A 150 -54.30 15.59 48.76
C SER A 150 -55.06 14.70 49.72
#